data_AF-A0A4R2JDJ7-F1
#
_entry.id   AF-A0A4R2JDJ7-F1
#
_cell.length_a   1.000
_cell.length_b   1.000
_cell.length_c   1.000
_cell.angle_alpha   90.00
_cell.angle_beta   90.00
_cell.angle_gamma   90.00
#
_symmetry.space_group_name_H-M   'P 1'
#
loop_
_entity.id
_entity.type
_entity.pdbx_description
1 polymer ?
#
loop_
_entity_poly.entity_id
_entity_poly.type
_entity_poly.pdbx_seq_one_letter_code
_entity_poly.pdbx_strand_id
1 'polypeptide(L)'
;MLDVVRTEPLPAVAMARAELERSEQALRDAVDHARERGHTWQEIGDVLGTTRQAAFQRFGRPVDPRTGAPMTGTALPGAADHAVELLGDIIEGEYEKARRDFDDKVRDGLSATQLAAAWAQMAGMVGAYESMGTPHAYPAGDYTIVDIPLSFEAGDLTGRVTYSTDGKVAGLHLIPRGK
;
A
#
# COMPACT_ATOMS: atom_id res chain seq x y z
N MET A 1 20.55 -22.21 -37.48
CA MET A 1 20.07 -20.81 -37.58
C MET A 1 18.55 -20.88 -37.48
N LEU A 2 17.84 -20.51 -36.41
CA LEU A 2 18.14 -20.00 -35.07
C LEU A 2 16.98 -20.50 -34.19
N ASP A 3 17.22 -21.46 -33.30
CA ASP A 3 16.26 -21.87 -32.24
C ASP A 3 16.66 -21.20 -30.92
N VAL A 4 16.92 -19.90 -31.01
CA VAL A 4 17.31 -18.99 -29.91
C VAL A 4 16.15 -18.01 -29.66
N VAL A 5 14.91 -18.52 -29.72
CA VAL A 5 13.76 -17.85 -29.08
C VAL A 5 13.36 -18.67 -27.85
N ARG A 6 14.36 -19.22 -27.15
CA ARG A 6 14.23 -19.48 -25.72
C ARG A 6 14.28 -18.12 -25.06
N THR A 7 13.09 -17.54 -24.88
CA THR A 7 12.77 -16.35 -24.09
C THR A 7 13.90 -15.91 -23.18
N GLU A 8 14.48 -14.74 -23.45
CA GLU A 8 15.43 -14.12 -22.55
C GLU A 8 14.84 -14.08 -21.12
N PRO A 9 15.62 -14.45 -20.09
CA PRO A 9 15.08 -14.75 -18.77
C PRO A 9 14.39 -13.54 -18.13
N LEU A 10 14.88 -12.32 -18.36
CA LEU A 10 14.29 -11.11 -17.79
C LEU A 10 12.97 -10.70 -18.47
N PRO A 11 12.87 -10.65 -19.81
CA PRO A 11 11.57 -10.50 -20.48
C PRO A 11 10.54 -11.56 -20.10
N ALA A 12 10.95 -12.83 -19.94
CA ALA A 12 10.06 -13.90 -19.50
C ALA A 12 9.47 -13.62 -18.10
N VAL A 13 10.31 -13.15 -17.17
CA VAL A 13 9.88 -12.76 -15.81
C VAL A 13 8.94 -11.56 -15.87
N ALA A 14 9.23 -10.54 -16.69
CA ALA A 14 8.36 -9.37 -16.84
C ALA A 14 6.98 -9.76 -17.41
N MET A 15 6.93 -10.66 -18.38
CA MET A 15 5.69 -11.21 -18.92
C MET A 15 4.91 -12.01 -17.88
N ALA A 16 5.59 -12.84 -17.08
CA ALA A 16 4.96 -13.60 -16.01
C ALA A 16 4.34 -12.68 -14.94
N ARG A 17 5.03 -11.59 -14.56
CA ARG A 17 4.48 -10.58 -13.66
C ARG A 17 3.22 -9.92 -14.23
N ALA A 18 3.26 -9.51 -15.49
CA ALA A 18 2.11 -8.90 -16.15
C ALA A 18 0.90 -9.86 -16.27
N GLU A 19 1.14 -11.17 -16.41
CA GLU A 19 0.09 -12.18 -16.37
C GLU A 19 -0.51 -12.36 -14.97
N LEU A 20 0.33 -12.35 -13.92
CA LEU A 20 -0.13 -12.40 -12.54
C LEU A 20 -1.01 -11.20 -12.20
N GLU A 21 -0.60 -9.99 -12.57
CA GLU A 21 -1.39 -8.76 -12.37
C GLU A 21 -2.76 -8.83 -13.07
N ARG A 22 -2.79 -9.29 -14.32
CA ARG A 22 -4.05 -9.48 -15.06
C ARG A 22 -4.94 -10.54 -14.41
N SER A 23 -4.35 -11.64 -13.96
CA SER A 23 -5.09 -12.72 -13.30
C SER A 23 -5.66 -12.27 -11.94
N GLU A 24 -4.89 -11.49 -11.17
CA GLU A 24 -5.35 -10.91 -9.91
C GLU A 24 -6.49 -9.93 -10.11
N GLN A 25 -6.42 -9.08 -11.14
CA GLN A 25 -7.52 -8.17 -11.48
C GLN A 25 -8.78 -8.93 -11.86
N ALA A 26 -8.67 -9.93 -12.75
CA ALA A 26 -9.81 -10.76 -13.15
C ALA A 26 -10.44 -11.49 -11.94
N LEU A 27 -9.64 -11.92 -10.97
CA LEU A 27 -10.13 -12.53 -9.74
C LEU A 27 -10.93 -11.54 -8.88
N ARG A 28 -10.45 -10.30 -8.75
CA ARG A 28 -11.17 -9.23 -8.03
C ARG A 28 -12.51 -8.93 -8.69
N ASP A 29 -12.52 -8.77 -10.01
CA ASP A 29 -13.75 -8.49 -10.79
C ASP A 29 -14.78 -9.62 -10.63
N ALA A 30 -14.32 -10.88 -10.66
CA ALA A 30 -15.18 -12.04 -10.44
C ALA A 30 -15.76 -12.09 -9.01
N VAL A 31 -14.96 -11.75 -8.00
CA VAL A 31 -15.41 -11.68 -6.61
C VAL A 31 -16.44 -10.56 -6.43
N ASP A 32 -16.19 -9.38 -7.00
CA ASP A 32 -17.13 -8.25 -6.98
C ASP A 32 -18.46 -8.64 -7.66
N HIS A 33 -18.40 -9.28 -8.83
CA HIS A 33 -19.60 -9.78 -9.51
C HIS A 33 -20.38 -10.80 -8.67
N ALA A 34 -19.68 -11.72 -7.98
CA ALA A 34 -20.32 -12.67 -7.09
C ALA A 34 -21.03 -11.97 -5.91
N ARG A 35 -20.41 -10.92 -5.35
CA ARG A 35 -21.01 -10.10 -4.30
C ARG A 35 -22.24 -9.33 -4.78
N GLU A 36 -22.21 -8.76 -5.98
CA GLU A 36 -23.36 -8.10 -6.62
C GLU A 36 -24.54 -9.05 -6.86
N ARG A 37 -24.26 -10.33 -7.13
CA ARG A 37 -25.26 -11.39 -7.25
C ARG A 37 -25.76 -11.93 -5.90
N GLY A 38 -25.27 -11.40 -4.78
CA GLY A 38 -25.72 -11.73 -3.43
C GLY A 38 -24.98 -12.89 -2.76
N HIS A 39 -23.94 -13.45 -3.37
CA HIS A 39 -23.15 -14.51 -2.74
C HIS A 39 -22.43 -14.01 -1.49
N THR A 40 -22.40 -14.83 -0.45
CA THR A 40 -21.78 -14.51 0.84
C THR A 40 -20.26 -14.65 0.81
N TRP A 41 -19.58 -13.97 1.74
CA TRP A 41 -18.14 -14.14 1.94
C TRP A 41 -17.73 -15.55 2.34
N GLN A 42 -18.66 -16.35 2.89
CA GLN A 42 -18.41 -17.75 3.18
C GLN A 42 -18.27 -18.55 1.87
N GLU A 43 -19.28 -18.45 0.98
CA GLU A 43 -19.27 -19.14 -0.31
C GLU A 43 -18.07 -18.73 -1.17
N ILE A 44 -17.72 -17.45 -1.17
CA ILE A 44 -16.54 -16.95 -1.89
C ILE A 44 -15.24 -17.49 -1.26
N GLY A 45 -15.13 -17.53 0.07
CA GLY A 45 -13.99 -18.12 0.76
C GLY A 45 -13.81 -19.60 0.41
N ASP A 46 -14.90 -20.37 0.41
CA ASP A 46 -14.89 -21.79 0.09
C ASP A 46 -14.39 -22.04 -1.35
N VAL A 47 -14.82 -21.24 -2.32
CA VAL A 47 -14.33 -21.31 -3.71
C VAL A 47 -12.85 -20.94 -3.82
N LEU A 48 -12.41 -19.93 -3.05
CA LEU A 48 -11.02 -19.49 -3.03
C LEU A 48 -10.08 -20.40 -2.21
N GLY A 49 -10.61 -21.43 -1.54
CA GLY A 49 -9.85 -22.28 -0.63
C GLY A 49 -9.33 -21.53 0.60
N THR A 50 -10.07 -20.52 1.08
CA THR A 50 -9.69 -19.70 2.23
C THR A 50 -10.86 -19.50 3.19
N THR A 51 -10.61 -18.90 4.35
CA THR A 51 -11.69 -18.64 5.33
C THR A 51 -12.53 -17.43 4.89
N ARG A 52 -13.79 -17.36 5.35
CA ARG A 52 -14.65 -16.18 5.18
C ARG A 52 -13.95 -14.88 5.57
N GLN A 53 -13.25 -14.88 6.70
CA GLN A 53 -12.55 -13.70 7.20
C GLN A 53 -11.40 -13.30 6.28
N ALA A 54 -10.61 -14.26 5.81
CA ALA A 54 -9.52 -14.01 4.87
C ALA A 54 -10.04 -13.51 3.50
N ALA A 55 -11.15 -14.06 3.01
CA ALA A 55 -11.81 -13.57 1.80
C ALA A 55 -12.32 -12.13 1.97
N PHE A 56 -12.99 -11.82 3.09
CA PHE A 56 -13.45 -10.47 3.40
C PHE A 56 -12.29 -9.48 3.57
N GLN A 57 -11.18 -9.88 4.19
CA GLN A 57 -10.01 -9.02 4.31
C GLN A 57 -9.34 -8.73 2.96
N ARG A 58 -9.30 -9.73 2.06
CA ARG A 58 -8.63 -9.61 0.76
C ARG A 58 -9.47 -8.89 -0.30
N PHE A 59 -10.79 -9.06 -0.27
CA PHE A 59 -11.70 -8.60 -1.32
C PHE A 59 -12.88 -7.77 -0.81
N GLY A 60 -13.13 -7.75 0.49
CA GLY A 60 -14.24 -7.01 1.06
C GLY A 60 -14.01 -5.51 1.03
N ARG A 61 -15.11 -4.77 0.81
CA ARG A 61 -15.19 -3.34 1.06
C ARG A 61 -15.73 -3.17 2.48
N PRO A 62 -14.95 -2.66 3.44
CA PRO A 62 -15.46 -2.36 4.77
C PRO A 62 -16.70 -1.45 4.65
N VAL A 63 -17.70 -1.71 5.46
CA VAL A 63 -18.88 -0.86 5.60
C VAL A 63 -18.80 -0.25 6.99
N ASP A 64 -19.12 1.03 7.11
CA ASP A 64 -19.19 1.66 8.42
C ASP A 64 -20.35 1.01 9.20
N PRO A 65 -20.09 0.37 10.36
CA PRO A 65 -21.11 -0.35 11.11
C PRO A 65 -22.18 0.55 11.75
N ARG A 66 -21.98 1.87 11.79
CA ARG A 66 -22.93 2.86 12.33
C ARG A 66 -23.86 3.42 11.26
N THR A 67 -23.40 3.51 10.02
CA THR A 67 -24.15 4.19 8.95
C THR A 67 -24.58 3.24 7.82
N GLY A 68 -23.98 2.04 7.74
CA GLY A 68 -24.20 1.09 6.65
C GLY A 68 -23.67 1.58 5.29
N ALA A 69 -22.99 2.73 5.28
CA ALA A 69 -22.40 3.27 4.07
C ALA A 69 -21.21 2.41 3.64
N PRO A 70 -21.08 2.11 2.34
CA PRO A 70 -19.84 1.57 1.80
C PRO A 70 -18.70 2.54 2.14
N MET A 71 -17.61 2.07 2.76
CA MET A 71 -16.36 2.83 2.83
C MET A 71 -15.65 2.80 1.46
N THR A 72 -16.41 2.98 0.38
CA THR A 72 -15.92 3.12 -0.99
C THR A 72 -15.71 4.62 -1.22
N GLY A 73 -14.79 5.23 -0.48
CA GLY A 73 -14.22 6.48 -0.93
C GLY A 73 -13.43 6.21 -2.22
N THR A 74 -13.50 7.08 -3.22
CA THR A 74 -12.44 7.07 -4.22
C THR A 74 -11.15 7.44 -3.49
N ALA A 75 -10.10 6.62 -3.60
CA ALA A 75 -8.79 6.99 -3.06
C ALA A 75 -8.42 8.39 -3.58
N LEU A 76 -7.92 9.25 -2.69
CA LEU A 76 -7.57 10.62 -3.01
C LEU A 76 -6.68 10.64 -4.27
N PRO A 77 -7.10 11.32 -5.37
CA PRO A 77 -6.30 11.41 -6.58
C PRO A 77 -4.92 12.00 -6.28
N GLY A 78 -3.87 11.37 -6.81
CA GLY A 78 -2.48 11.80 -6.60
C GLY A 78 -1.87 11.41 -5.24
N ALA A 79 -2.61 10.74 -4.35
CA ALA A 79 -2.08 10.32 -3.04
C ALA A 79 -0.86 9.39 -3.14
N ALA A 80 -0.83 8.53 -4.15
CA ALA A 80 0.30 7.62 -4.39
C ALA A 80 1.58 8.39 -4.73
N ASP A 81 1.51 9.32 -5.69
CA ASP A 81 2.65 10.15 -6.10
C ASP A 81 3.14 11.03 -4.93
N HIS A 82 2.20 11.65 -4.22
CA HIS A 82 2.52 12.47 -3.04
C HIS A 82 3.17 11.65 -1.91
N ALA A 83 2.77 10.38 -1.73
CA ALA A 83 3.40 9.52 -0.72
C ALA A 83 4.83 9.12 -1.11
N VAL A 84 5.09 8.91 -2.40
CA VAL A 84 6.44 8.67 -2.93
C VAL A 84 7.32 9.90 -2.71
N GLU A 85 6.83 11.10 -3.04
CA GLU A 85 7.55 12.36 -2.79
C GLU A 85 7.86 12.55 -1.30
N LEU A 86 6.87 12.34 -0.43
CA LEU A 86 7.03 12.44 1.01
C LEU A 86 8.13 11.51 1.54
N LEU A 87 8.10 10.22 1.16
CA LEU A 87 9.12 9.28 1.60
C LEU A 87 10.48 9.59 0.98
N GLY A 88 10.53 10.11 -0.26
CA GLY A 88 11.75 10.60 -0.90
C GLY A 88 12.40 11.71 -0.08
N ASP A 89 11.63 12.72 0.34
CA ASP A 89 12.11 13.81 1.19
C ASP A 89 12.68 13.29 2.53
N ILE A 90 12.05 12.27 3.13
CA ILE A 90 12.55 11.65 4.38
C ILE A 90 13.88 10.93 4.14
N ILE A 91 13.99 10.18 3.05
CA ILE A 91 15.21 9.44 2.69
C ILE A 91 16.38 10.39 2.40
N GLU A 92 16.10 11.52 1.74
CA GLU A 92 17.09 12.56 1.44
C GLU A 92 17.44 13.43 2.67
N GLY A 93 16.72 13.28 3.78
CA GLY A 93 16.93 14.05 5.00
C GLY A 93 16.29 15.45 4.98
N GLU A 94 15.43 15.71 3.99
CA GLU A 94 14.68 16.95 3.80
C GLU A 94 13.43 16.98 4.70
N TYR A 95 13.61 16.78 6.01
CA TYR A 95 12.51 16.57 6.96
C TYR A 95 11.56 17.77 7.09
N GLU A 96 12.04 18.99 6.90
CA GLU A 96 11.18 20.18 6.88
C GLU A 96 10.30 20.23 5.61
N LYS A 97 10.79 19.68 4.49
CA LYS A 97 10.02 19.57 3.26
C LYS A 97 8.95 18.48 3.39
N ALA A 98 9.32 17.32 3.92
CA ALA A 98 8.40 16.21 4.20
C ALA A 98 7.19 16.63 5.08
N ARG A 99 7.41 17.57 6.01
CA ARG A 99 6.37 17.98 6.97
C ARG A 99 5.39 19.05 6.47
N ARG A 100 5.58 19.59 5.26
CA ARG A 100 4.74 20.71 4.74
C ARG A 100 3.27 20.33 4.66
N ASP A 101 2.99 19.07 4.35
CA ASP A 101 1.63 18.58 4.13
C ASP A 101 1.08 17.75 5.29
N PHE A 102 1.76 17.75 6.42
CA PHE A 102 1.24 17.15 7.65
C PHE A 102 0.07 17.99 8.17
N ASP A 103 -0.97 17.32 8.65
CA ASP A 103 -2.03 18.01 9.40
C ASP A 103 -1.46 18.57 10.72
N ASP A 104 -2.18 19.48 11.37
CA ASP A 104 -1.70 20.15 12.58
C ASP A 104 -1.41 19.17 13.73
N LYS A 105 -2.16 18.07 13.82
CA LYS A 105 -2.00 17.05 14.86
C LYS A 105 -0.71 16.24 14.65
N VAL A 106 -0.42 15.85 13.41
CA VAL A 106 0.82 15.16 13.04
C VAL A 106 2.00 16.12 13.15
N ARG A 107 1.84 17.39 12.79
CA ARG A 107 2.89 18.39 12.98
C ARG A 107 3.25 18.57 14.46
N ASP A 108 2.27 18.59 15.35
CA ASP A 108 2.54 18.71 16.79
C ASP A 108 3.27 17.48 17.37
N GLY A 109 3.01 16.28 16.84
CA GLY A 109 3.61 15.03 17.32
C GLY A 109 4.93 14.61 16.64
N LEU A 110 5.17 15.06 15.40
CA LEU A 110 6.30 14.68 14.56
C LEU A 110 7.07 15.91 14.08
N SER A 111 7.74 16.59 15.03
CA SER A 111 9.13 17.02 14.90
C SER A 111 9.89 16.76 13.60
N ALA A 112 10.53 17.73 12.93
CA ALA A 112 11.57 17.41 11.94
C ALA A 112 12.72 16.67 12.63
N THR A 113 13.07 17.09 13.85
CA THR A 113 14.03 16.40 14.72
C THR A 113 13.54 15.01 15.13
N GLN A 114 12.25 14.86 15.46
CA GLN A 114 11.69 13.56 15.83
C GLN A 114 11.62 12.60 14.64
N LEU A 115 11.30 13.11 13.46
CA LEU A 115 11.28 12.36 12.20
C LEU A 115 12.69 11.90 11.82
N ALA A 116 13.68 12.78 11.92
CA ALA A 116 15.09 12.44 11.72
C ALA A 116 15.57 11.36 12.70
N ALA A 117 15.23 11.50 13.99
CA ALA A 117 15.59 10.52 15.00
C ALA A 117 14.92 9.16 14.75
N ALA A 118 13.62 9.16 14.40
CA ALA A 118 12.89 7.92 14.08
C ALA A 118 13.47 7.22 12.84
N TRP A 119 13.79 7.98 11.79
CA TRP A 119 14.41 7.46 10.58
C TRP A 119 15.80 6.87 10.87
N ALA A 120 16.65 7.58 11.63
CA ALA A 120 17.97 7.10 12.00
C ALA A 120 17.92 5.82 12.86
N GLN A 121 16.97 5.73 13.79
CA GLN A 121 16.76 4.50 14.57
C GLN A 121 16.35 3.33 13.67
N MET A 122 15.44 3.56 12.72
CA MET A 122 15.01 2.51 11.78
C MET A 122 16.13 2.06 10.85
N ALA A 123 16.86 3.00 10.23
CA ALA A 123 18.02 2.67 9.39
C ALA A 123 19.10 1.91 10.18
N GLY A 124 19.29 2.23 11.47
CA GLY A 124 20.18 1.45 12.35
C GLY A 124 19.72 0.01 12.61
N MET A 125 18.42 -0.29 12.46
CA MET A 125 17.86 -1.63 12.65
C MET A 125 17.80 -2.46 11.37
N VAL A 126 17.40 -1.85 10.24
CA VAL A 126 17.16 -2.55 8.96
C VAL A 126 18.24 -2.33 7.91
N GLY A 127 19.28 -1.53 8.22
CA GLY A 127 20.41 -1.28 7.33
C GLY A 127 20.14 -0.17 6.31
N ALA A 128 20.99 -0.08 5.29
CA ALA A 128 20.88 0.94 4.27
C ALA A 128 19.61 0.77 3.41
N TYR A 129 18.98 1.88 3.06
CA TYR A 129 17.87 1.91 2.10
C TYR A 129 18.35 1.56 0.69
N GLU A 130 17.59 0.74 -0.05
CA GLU A 130 17.93 0.29 -1.40
C GLU A 130 16.94 0.78 -2.46
N SER A 131 15.62 0.58 -2.26
CA SER A 131 14.61 0.97 -3.26
C SER A 131 13.18 1.06 -2.71
N MET A 132 12.30 1.74 -3.45
CA MET A 132 10.84 1.70 -3.26
C MET A 132 10.20 0.80 -4.32
N GLY A 133 9.24 0.00 -3.91
CA GLY A 133 8.33 -0.72 -4.80
C GLY A 133 7.14 0.14 -5.23
N THR A 134 6.19 -0.50 -5.92
CA THR A 134 4.99 0.19 -6.42
C THR A 134 4.06 0.59 -5.27
N PRO A 135 3.66 1.88 -5.16
CA PRO A 135 2.72 2.34 -4.15
C PRO A 135 1.32 1.75 -4.40
N HIS A 136 0.62 1.39 -3.32
CA HIS A 136 -0.78 0.96 -3.36
C HIS A 136 -1.66 1.88 -2.51
N ALA A 137 -2.48 2.70 -3.18
CA ALA A 137 -3.44 3.58 -2.54
C ALA A 137 -4.82 2.92 -2.46
N TYR A 138 -5.46 3.00 -1.30
CA TYR A 138 -6.81 2.49 -1.07
C TYR A 138 -7.57 3.35 -0.05
N PRO A 139 -8.91 3.48 -0.18
CA PRO A 139 -9.72 4.16 0.80
C PRO A 139 -9.81 3.34 2.10
N ALA A 140 -9.88 4.04 3.23
CA ALA A 140 -10.07 3.49 4.56
C ALA A 140 -10.93 4.45 5.41
N GLY A 141 -12.23 4.44 5.18
CA GLY A 141 -13.18 5.33 5.84
C GLY A 141 -13.05 6.74 5.28
N ASP A 142 -12.86 7.72 6.16
CA ASP A 142 -12.61 9.12 5.80
C ASP A 142 -11.14 9.40 5.42
N TYR A 143 -10.36 8.34 5.21
CA TYR A 143 -8.95 8.43 4.88
C TYR A 143 -8.61 7.70 3.58
N THR A 144 -7.52 8.12 2.95
CA THR A 144 -6.82 7.32 1.93
C THR A 144 -5.52 6.81 2.54
N ILE A 145 -5.32 5.51 2.52
CA ILE A 145 -4.06 4.89 2.96
C ILE A 145 -3.24 4.55 1.72
N VAL A 146 -1.96 4.87 1.76
CA VAL A 146 -0.98 4.49 0.74
C VAL A 146 0.10 3.65 1.40
N ASP A 147 0.24 2.41 0.92
CA ASP A 147 1.29 1.50 1.35
C ASP A 147 2.37 1.42 0.25
N ILE A 148 3.61 1.70 0.62
CA ILE A 148 4.77 1.68 -0.28
C ILE A 148 5.75 0.62 0.23
N PRO A 149 6.01 -0.46 -0.53
CA PRO A 149 7.08 -1.39 -0.20
C PRO A 149 8.43 -0.66 -0.22
N LEU A 150 9.25 -0.85 0.82
CA LEU A 150 10.59 -0.29 0.92
C LEU A 150 11.57 -1.44 1.16
N SER A 151 12.64 -1.54 0.38
CA SER A 151 13.68 -2.54 0.56
C SER A 151 14.92 -1.92 1.20
N PHE A 152 15.46 -2.65 2.18
CA PHE A 152 16.69 -2.31 2.91
C PHE A 152 17.60 -3.54 2.99
N GLU A 153 18.88 -3.31 3.26
CA GLU A 153 19.92 -4.34 3.36
C GLU A 153 19.54 -5.52 4.26
N ALA A 154 18.91 -5.28 5.41
CA ALA A 154 18.57 -6.30 6.39
C ALA A 154 17.07 -6.66 6.45
N GLY A 155 16.26 -6.18 5.51
CA GLY A 155 14.84 -6.59 5.39
C GLY A 155 13.93 -5.56 4.73
N ASP A 156 12.70 -5.98 4.43
CA ASP A 156 11.70 -5.13 3.79
C ASP A 156 10.77 -4.47 4.82
N LEU A 157 10.43 -3.21 4.55
CA LEU A 157 9.43 -2.43 5.28
C LEU A 157 8.26 -2.07 4.36
N THR A 158 7.18 -1.61 4.97
CA THR A 158 6.12 -0.85 4.31
C THR A 158 6.09 0.55 4.90
N GLY A 159 6.31 1.55 4.04
CA GLY A 159 6.00 2.95 4.34
C GLY A 159 4.51 3.19 4.14
N ARG A 160 3.78 3.37 5.24
CA ARG A 160 2.34 3.63 5.23
C ARG A 160 2.08 5.11 5.48
N VAL A 161 1.45 5.77 4.52
CA VAL A 161 0.99 7.16 4.64
C VAL A 161 -0.53 7.17 4.69
N THR A 162 -1.10 7.92 5.62
CA THR A 162 -2.55 8.10 5.75
C THR A 162 -2.89 9.55 5.44
N TYR A 163 -3.82 9.75 4.52
CA TYR A 163 -4.31 11.06 4.10
C TYR A 163 -5.74 11.28 4.57
N SER A 164 -6.04 12.45 5.13
CA SER A 164 -7.42 12.92 5.34
C SER A 164 -8.08 13.34 4.01
N THR A 165 -9.39 13.60 4.06
CA THR A 165 -10.17 14.02 2.89
C THR A 165 -9.72 15.34 2.25
N ASP A 166 -9.01 16.20 2.99
CA ASP A 166 -8.45 17.47 2.51
C ASP A 166 -7.05 17.32 1.91
N GLY A 167 -6.53 16.08 1.85
CA GLY A 167 -5.23 15.76 1.29
C GLY A 167 -4.05 15.97 2.22
N LYS A 168 -4.28 16.26 3.51
CA LYS A 168 -3.21 16.35 4.50
C LYS A 168 -2.81 14.97 5.04
N VAL A 169 -1.53 14.83 5.38
CA VAL A 169 -0.99 13.62 5.99
C VAL A 169 -1.44 13.58 7.45
N ALA A 170 -2.34 12.65 7.74
CA ALA A 170 -2.90 12.37 9.06
C ALA A 170 -2.16 11.24 9.79
N GLY A 171 -1.22 10.56 9.11
CA GLY A 171 -0.36 9.55 9.73
C GLY A 171 0.77 9.05 8.82
N LEU A 172 1.88 8.65 9.44
CA LEU A 172 3.04 8.05 8.80
C LEU A 172 3.58 6.92 9.67
N HIS A 173 3.75 5.72 9.10
CA HIS A 173 4.27 4.55 9.79
C HIS A 173 5.26 3.77 8.93
N LEU A 174 6.29 3.21 9.57
CA LEU A 174 7.17 2.20 8.97
C LEU A 174 6.87 0.86 9.62
N ILE A 175 6.43 -0.11 8.84
CA ILE A 175 5.94 -1.40 9.32
C ILE A 175 6.84 -2.51 8.75
N PRO A 176 7.49 -3.35 9.59
CA PRO A 176 8.22 -4.52 9.08
C PRO A 176 7.31 -5.47 8.31
N ARG A 177 7.76 -5.93 7.13
CA ARG A 177 7.07 -7.00 6.41
C ARG A 177 7.56 -8.33 6.99
N GLY A 178 6.68 -9.03 7.71
CA GLY A 178 7.00 -10.34 8.27
C GLY A 178 7.47 -11.32 7.18
N LYS A 179 8.50 -12.11 7.49
CA LYS A 179 8.86 -13.31 6.73
C LYS A 179 7.83 -14.41 6.93
#